data_AF-A0A7Y2GJL7-F1
#
_entry.id   AF-A0A7Y2GJL7-F1
#
_cell.length_a   1.000
_cell.length_b   1.000
_cell.length_c   1.000
_cell.angle_alpha   90.00
_cell.angle_beta   90.00
_cell.angle_gamma   90.00
#
_symmetry.space_group_name_H-M   'P 1'
#
loop_
_entity.id
_entity.type
_entity.pdbx_description
1 polymer ?
#
loop_
_entity_poly.entity_id
_entity_poly.type
_entity_poly.pdbx_seq_one_letter_code
_entity_poly.pdbx_strand_id
1 'polypeptide(L)'
;MKAIAPAVGRVVLVAAVALFFVLAWFLVARPAGQWADGRQDAAAAQADLEGAEATNADLRARLAALTTDREIERIARAEYGLVYPDEEAYAVLPPPERDLEFFHRWPY
;
A
#
# COMPACT_ATOMS: atom_id res chain seq x y z
N MET A 1 45.73 67.40 1.84
CA MET A 1 44.86 66.53 1.00
C MET A 1 44.57 65.27 1.80
N LYS A 2 43.29 65.05 2.13
CA LYS A 2 42.80 64.19 3.22
C LYS A 2 42.91 62.71 2.83
N ALA A 3 43.43 61.87 3.72
CA ALA A 3 43.56 60.43 3.52
C ALA A 3 42.18 59.75 3.46
N ILE A 4 41.66 59.52 2.24
CA ILE A 4 40.40 58.82 1.97
C ILE A 4 40.62 57.29 1.81
N ALA A 5 41.87 56.85 1.68
CA ALA A 5 42.25 55.47 1.40
C ALA A 5 41.83 54.39 2.45
N PRO A 6 41.84 54.63 3.79
CA PRO A 6 41.58 53.53 4.73
C PRO A 6 40.09 53.19 4.87
N ALA A 7 39.19 54.13 4.54
CA ALA A 7 37.75 53.90 4.60
C ALA A 7 37.26 53.04 3.44
N VAL A 8 37.77 53.29 2.23
CA VAL A 8 37.42 52.48 1.04
C VAL A 8 37.91 51.05 1.19
N GLY A 9 39.13 50.83 1.70
CA GLY A 9 39.65 49.49 1.97
C GLY A 9 38.82 48.74 3.03
N ARG A 10 38.37 49.43 4.09
CA ARG A 10 37.49 48.85 5.11
C ARG A 10 36.11 48.49 4.57
N VAL A 11 35.52 49.35 3.74
CA VAL A 11 34.21 49.09 3.13
C VAL A 11 34.28 47.91 2.16
N VAL A 12 35.34 47.83 1.35
CA VAL A 12 35.56 46.68 0.44
C VAL A 12 35.80 45.39 1.24
N LEU A 13 36.55 45.45 2.33
CA LEU A 13 36.77 44.28 3.21
C LEU A 13 35.46 43.80 3.85
N VAL A 14 34.66 44.72 4.39
CA VAL A 14 33.35 44.39 5.01
C VAL A 14 32.39 43.82 3.96
N ALA A 15 32.36 44.39 2.75
CA ALA A 15 31.55 43.87 1.66
C ALA A 15 31.99 42.46 1.21
N ALA A 16 33.31 42.21 1.12
CA ALA A 16 33.84 40.89 0.78
C ALA A 16 33.53 39.84 1.85
N VAL A 17 33.64 40.21 3.13
CA VAL A 17 33.29 39.33 4.26
C VAL A 17 31.79 39.06 4.27
N ALA A 18 30.95 40.07 4.08
CA ALA A 18 29.50 39.89 4.00
C ALA A 18 29.11 38.98 2.82
N LEU A 19 29.72 39.18 1.65
CA LEU A 19 29.49 38.34 0.48
C LEU A 19 29.94 36.89 0.73
N PHE A 20 31.07 36.69 1.39
CA PHE A 20 31.54 35.37 1.80
C PHE A 20 30.54 34.66 2.71
N PHE A 21 30.01 35.35 3.73
CA PHE A 21 29.01 34.77 4.63
C PHE A 21 27.69 34.46 3.92
N VAL A 22 27.24 35.30 2.98
CA VAL A 22 26.05 35.02 2.16
C VAL A 22 26.27 33.78 1.28
N LEU A 23 27.43 33.66 0.66
CA LEU A 23 27.75 32.51 -0.19
C LEU A 23 27.90 31.22 0.65
N ALA A 24 28.57 31.30 1.80
CA ALA A 24 28.69 30.19 2.75
C ALA A 24 27.33 29.76 3.29
N TRP A 25 26.44 30.70 3.62
CA TRP A 25 25.06 30.40 4.03
C TRP A 25 24.31 29.65 2.93
N PHE A 26 24.41 30.09 1.68
CA PHE A 26 23.73 29.43 0.55
C PHE A 26 24.23 28.00 0.32
N LEU A 27 25.52 27.76 0.53
CA LEU A 27 26.16 26.44 0.42
C LEU A 27 25.77 25.49 1.56
N VAL A 28 25.53 26.00 2.77
CA VAL A 28 25.18 25.18 3.96
C VAL A 28 23.66 25.01 4.13
N ALA A 29 22.86 26.00 3.75
CA ALA A 29 21.40 25.94 3.85
C ALA A 29 20.79 24.90 2.88
N ARG A 30 21.39 24.70 1.71
CA ARG A 30 20.96 23.69 0.72
C ARG A 30 21.08 22.24 1.22
N PRO A 31 22.20 21.74 1.79
CA PRO A 31 22.34 20.34 2.24
C PRO A 31 21.58 19.99 3.52
N ALA A 32 21.21 20.96 4.35
CA ALA A 32 20.56 20.69 5.63
C ALA A 32 19.13 20.09 5.49
N GLY A 33 18.37 20.47 4.46
CA GLY A 33 17.03 19.89 4.20
C GLY A 33 17.09 18.46 3.67
N GLN A 34 18.01 18.20 2.75
CA GLN A 34 18.12 16.93 2.00
C GLN A 34 18.45 15.72 2.89
N TRP A 35 19.16 15.94 4.00
CA TRP A 35 19.50 14.90 4.98
C TRP A 35 18.36 14.54 5.94
N ALA A 36 17.37 15.42 6.11
CA ALA A 36 16.16 15.15 6.88
C ALA A 36 15.11 14.48 5.98
N ASP A 37 14.91 15.01 4.79
CA ASP A 37 13.93 14.51 3.81
C ASP A 37 14.29 13.09 3.36
N GLY A 38 15.56 12.82 3.04
CA GLY A 38 15.98 11.48 2.62
C GLY A 38 15.79 10.39 3.68
N ARG A 39 15.76 10.73 4.98
CA ARG A 39 15.47 9.76 6.05
C ARG A 39 13.98 9.50 6.20
N GLN A 40 13.14 10.52 6.01
CA GLN A 40 11.69 10.36 6.04
C GLN A 40 11.20 9.56 4.84
N ASP A 41 11.74 9.85 3.65
CA ASP A 41 11.40 9.12 2.41
C ASP A 41 11.80 7.64 2.50
N ALA A 42 13.00 7.35 3.02
CA ALA A 42 13.44 5.98 3.22
C ALA A 42 12.60 5.24 4.27
N ALA A 43 12.21 5.91 5.37
CA ALA A 43 11.36 5.31 6.39
C ALA A 43 9.94 5.03 5.87
N ALA A 44 9.36 5.94 5.09
CA ALA A 44 8.06 5.75 4.46
C ALA A 44 8.09 4.59 3.46
N ALA A 45 9.09 4.55 2.57
CA ALA A 45 9.25 3.47 1.60
C ALA A 45 9.45 2.10 2.27
N GLN A 46 10.19 2.05 3.38
CA GLN A 46 10.39 0.83 4.15
C GLN A 46 9.08 0.35 4.79
N ALA A 47 8.27 1.25 5.36
CA ALA A 47 6.97 0.90 5.93
C ALA A 47 6.01 0.37 4.86
N ASP A 48 5.98 0.99 3.68
CA ASP A 48 5.17 0.52 2.55
C ASP A 48 5.60 -0.88 2.08
N LEU A 49 6.91 -1.12 2.00
CA LEU A 49 7.46 -2.42 1.62
C LEU A 49 7.10 -3.51 2.64
N GLU A 50 7.26 -3.23 3.94
CA GLU A 50 6.89 -4.18 5.00
C GLU A 50 5.39 -4.50 4.98
N GLY A 51 4.54 -3.50 4.75
CA GLY A 51 3.09 -3.71 4.59
C GLY A 51 2.74 -4.56 3.37
N ALA A 52 3.40 -4.30 2.24
CA ALA A 52 3.20 -5.06 1.01
C ALA A 52 3.68 -6.51 1.16
N GLU A 53 4.83 -6.74 1.78
CA GLU A 53 5.38 -8.08 2.02
C GLU A 53 4.50 -8.89 2.97
N ALA A 54 4.01 -8.30 4.06
CA ALA A 54 3.08 -8.95 4.98
C ALA A 54 1.79 -9.37 4.26
N THR A 55 1.22 -8.48 3.45
CA THR A 55 0.03 -8.78 2.64
C THR A 55 0.31 -9.89 1.63
N ASN A 56 1.46 -9.84 0.96
CA ASN A 56 1.86 -10.85 -0.01
C ASN A 56 2.02 -12.24 0.65
N ALA A 57 2.60 -12.29 1.86
CA ALA A 57 2.75 -13.52 2.62
C ALA A 57 1.41 -14.14 3.00
N ASP A 58 0.44 -13.35 3.48
CA ASP A 58 -0.92 -13.82 3.79
C ASP A 58 -1.61 -14.37 2.53
N LEU A 59 -1.54 -13.64 1.41
CA LEU A 59 -2.12 -14.09 0.15
C LEU A 59 -1.49 -15.38 -0.36
N ARG A 60 -0.17 -15.56 -0.25
CA ARG A 60 0.51 -16.80 -0.61
C ARG A 60 0.06 -17.97 0.27
N ALA A 61 -0.10 -17.75 1.57
CA ALA A 61 -0.59 -18.78 2.48
C ALA A 61 -2.02 -19.22 2.14
N ARG A 62 -2.90 -18.24 1.85
CA ARG A 62 -4.27 -18.52 1.39
C ARG A 62 -4.29 -19.26 0.06
N LEU A 63 -3.49 -18.81 -0.91
CA LEU A 63 -3.38 -19.47 -2.20
C LEU A 63 -2.96 -20.93 -2.01
N ALA A 64 -1.90 -21.17 -1.24
CA ALA A 64 -1.41 -22.52 -0.97
C ALA A 64 -2.48 -23.42 -0.34
N ALA A 65 -3.31 -22.89 0.56
CA ALA A 65 -4.43 -23.64 1.15
C ALA A 65 -5.53 -23.95 0.11
N LEU A 66 -5.90 -22.96 -0.71
CA LEU A 66 -6.97 -23.07 -1.71
C LEU A 66 -6.60 -23.93 -2.92
N THR A 67 -5.32 -24.04 -3.25
CA THR A 67 -4.84 -24.81 -4.40
C THR A 67 -4.61 -26.28 -4.10
N THR A 68 -4.91 -26.75 -2.89
CA THR A 68 -4.83 -28.18 -2.58
C THR A 68 -5.97 -28.95 -3.22
N ASP A 69 -5.71 -30.16 -3.72
CA ASP A 69 -6.74 -31.00 -4.36
C ASP A 69 -7.96 -31.19 -3.47
N ARG A 70 -7.74 -31.40 -2.16
CA ARG A 70 -8.80 -31.54 -1.15
C ARG A 70 -9.69 -30.31 -1.08
N GLU A 71 -9.10 -29.11 -1.06
CA GLU A 71 -9.86 -27.87 -0.91
C GLU A 71 -10.58 -27.50 -2.21
N ILE A 72 -9.95 -27.77 -3.36
CA ILE A 72 -10.58 -27.66 -4.67
C ILE A 72 -11.80 -28.59 -4.75
N GLU A 73 -11.64 -29.87 -4.37
CA GLU A 73 -12.75 -30.83 -4.37
C GLU A 73 -13.86 -30.41 -3.40
N ARG A 74 -13.50 -29.95 -2.20
CA ARG A 74 -14.48 -29.45 -1.22
C ARG A 74 -15.31 -28.32 -1.80
N ILE A 75 -14.67 -27.32 -2.42
CA ILE A 75 -15.36 -26.18 -3.04
C ILE A 75 -16.18 -26.63 -4.26
N ALA A 76 -15.61 -27.48 -5.12
CA ALA A 76 -16.30 -28.02 -6.29
C ALA A 76 -17.60 -28.75 -5.91
N ARG A 77 -17.56 -29.57 -4.86
CA ARG A 77 -18.75 -30.29 -4.36
C ARG A 77 -19.72 -29.36 -3.61
N ALA A 78 -19.22 -28.50 -2.73
CA ALA A 78 -20.05 -27.69 -1.86
C ALA A 78 -20.75 -26.52 -2.58
N GLU A 79 -20.01 -25.80 -3.43
CA GLU A 79 -20.50 -24.57 -4.06
C GLU A 79 -21.05 -24.82 -5.46
N TYR A 80 -20.51 -25.82 -6.17
CA TYR A 80 -20.85 -26.07 -7.56
C TYR A 80 -21.59 -27.40 -7.77
N GLY A 81 -21.75 -28.23 -6.74
CA GLY A 81 -22.43 -29.53 -6.84
C GLY A 81 -21.74 -30.50 -7.81
N LEU A 82 -20.45 -30.29 -8.11
CA LEU A 82 -19.70 -31.14 -9.02
C LEU A 82 -19.45 -32.50 -8.37
N VAL A 83 -19.57 -33.56 -9.15
CA VAL A 83 -19.33 -34.95 -8.76
C VAL A 83 -18.51 -35.66 -9.83
N TYR A 84 -17.91 -36.80 -9.49
CA TYR A 84 -17.20 -37.61 -10.49
C TYR A 84 -18.17 -38.26 -11.49
N PRO A 85 -17.69 -38.66 -12.69
CA PRO A 85 -18.56 -39.22 -13.73
C PRO A 85 -19.34 -40.48 -13.33
N ASP A 86 -18.88 -41.22 -12.33
CA ASP A 86 -19.49 -42.44 -11.78
C ASP A 86 -20.33 -42.18 -10.50
N GLU A 87 -20.45 -40.92 -10.08
CA GLU A 87 -21.22 -40.49 -8.92
C GLU A 87 -22.55 -39.84 -9.34
N GLU A 88 -23.57 -39.93 -8.47
CA GLU A 88 -24.87 -39.24 -8.66
C GLU A 88 -25.07 -38.17 -7.58
N ALA A 89 -25.29 -36.92 -8.01
CA ALA A 89 -25.60 -35.82 -7.11
C ALA A 89 -27.11 -35.77 -6.79
N TYR A 90 -27.45 -35.80 -5.50
CA TYR A 90 -28.82 -35.63 -5.01
C TYR A 90 -28.94 -34.30 -4.26
N ALA A 91 -29.85 -33.43 -4.71
CA ALA A 91 -30.20 -32.21 -3.99
C ALA A 91 -31.43 -32.48 -3.10
N VAL A 92 -31.23 -32.42 -1.79
CA VAL A 92 -32.35 -32.49 -0.84
C VAL A 92 -32.88 -31.08 -0.65
N LEU A 93 -34.10 -30.84 -1.14
CA LEU A 93 -34.80 -29.59 -0.87
C LEU A 93 -35.07 -29.50 0.64
N PRO A 94 -34.78 -28.35 1.29
CA PRO A 94 -35.22 -28.14 2.66
C PRO A 94 -36.74 -28.27 2.73
N PRO A 95 -37.30 -28.72 3.86
CA PRO A 95 -38.73 -28.75 4.04
C PRO A 95 -39.29 -27.33 3.78
N PRO A 96 -40.44 -27.23 3.08
CA PRO A 96 -40.98 -25.94 2.69
C PRO A 96 -41.22 -25.08 3.93
N GLU A 97 -40.77 -23.82 3.89
CA GLU A 97 -40.88 -22.89 5.03
C GLU A 97 -42.34 -22.58 5.41
N ARG A 98 -43.27 -22.80 4.48
CA ARG A 98 -44.71 -22.75 4.68
C ARG A 98 -45.35 -23.87 3.87
N ASP A 99 -46.37 -24.51 4.44
CA ASP A 99 -47.40 -25.13 3.63
C ASP A 99 -47.96 -24.02 2.74
N LEU A 100 -47.51 -23.98 1.49
CA LEU A 100 -48.20 -23.25 0.45
C LEU A 100 -49.56 -23.94 0.39
N GLU A 101 -50.60 -23.30 0.94
CA GLU A 101 -51.98 -23.66 0.67
C GLU A 101 -52.16 -23.57 -0.84
N PHE A 102 -51.83 -24.66 -1.54
CA PHE A 102 -51.97 -24.77 -2.96
C PHE A 102 -53.46 -24.65 -3.21
N PHE A 103 -53.86 -23.47 -3.69
CA PHE A 103 -55.24 -23.12 -3.94
C PHE A 103 -55.88 -24.31 -4.68
N HIS A 104 -56.90 -24.92 -4.07
CA HIS A 104 -57.70 -26.00 -4.63
C HIS A 104 -58.56 -25.53 -5.84
N ARG A 105 -58.08 -24.56 -6.62
CA ARG A 105 -58.80 -23.90 -7.72
C ARG A 105 -57.91 -23.84 -8.97
N TRP A 106 -57.49 -25.01 -9.43
CA TRP A 106 -56.85 -25.21 -10.72
C TRP A 106 -57.30 -26.56 -11.32
N PRO A 107 -57.70 -26.67 -12.60
CA PRO A 107 -58.08 -25.63 -13.57
C PRO A 107 -59.61 -25.61 -13.78
N TYR A 108 -60.40 -25.58 -12.71
CA TYR A 108 -61.85 -25.37 -12.75
C TYR A 108 -62.25 -24.28 -11.77
#